data_AF-A3YTT7-F1
#
_entry.id   AF-A3YTT7-F1
#
_cell.length_a   1.000
_cell.length_b   1.000
_cell.length_c   1.000
_cell.angle_alpha   90.00
_cell.angle_beta   90.00
_cell.angle_gamma   90.00
#
_symmetry.space_group_name_H-M   'P 1'
#
loop_
_entity.id
_entity.type
_entity.pdbx_description
1 polymer ?
#
loop_
_entity_poly.entity_id
_entity_poly.type
_entity_poly.pdbx_seq_one_letter_code
_entity_poly.pdbx_strand_id
1 'polypeptide(L)' 'MKDLLTLPLAQRLELVHTLWDSIADEQIGPELTESDRELIDHRLGRFLADGDPGLDANEVLGA' A
#
# COMPACT_ATOMS: atom_id res chain seq x y z
N MET A 1 -3.03 12.06 -17.42
CA MET A 1 -2.16 11.68 -16.27
C MET A 1 -1.73 12.89 -15.44
N LYS A 2 -1.37 14.03 -16.05
CA LYS A 2 -1.07 15.30 -15.35
C LYS A 2 -2.23 15.83 -14.49
N ASP A 3 -3.47 15.56 -14.89
CA ASP A 3 -4.68 16.12 -14.28
C ASP A 3 -5.17 15.38 -13.03
N LEU A 4 -4.56 14.26 -12.67
CA LEU A 4 -4.86 13.54 -11.42
C LEU A 4 -4.07 14.08 -10.24
N LEU A 5 -2.85 14.57 -10.49
CA LEU A 5 -1.98 15.15 -9.46
C LEU A 5 -2.38 16.58 -9.08
N THR A 6 -3.25 17.23 -9.86
CA THR A 6 -3.82 18.55 -9.59
C THR A 6 -5.02 18.49 -8.65
N LEU A 7 -5.57 17.30 -8.40
CA LEU A 7 -6.68 17.12 -7.46
C LEU A 7 -6.22 17.36 -6.01
N PRO A 8 -7.10 17.90 -5.15
CA PRO A 8 -6.83 17.98 -3.71
C PRO A 8 -6.44 16.62 -3.13
N LEU A 9 -5.58 16.60 -2.12
CA LEU A 9 -5.08 15.36 -1.50
C LEU A 9 -6.22 14.38 -1.15
N ALA A 10 -7.30 14.86 -0.55
CA ALA A 10 -8.46 14.03 -0.21
C ALA A 10 -9.07 13.34 -1.44
N GLN A 11 -9.25 14.05 -2.55
CA GLN A 11 -9.81 13.47 -3.78
C GLN A 11 -8.85 12.48 -4.44
N ARG A 12 -7.53 12.69 -4.30
CA ARG A 12 -6.53 11.72 -4.78
C ARG A 12 -6.58 10.45 -3.96
N LEU A 13 -6.71 10.55 -2.64
CA LEU A 13 -6.83 9.40 -1.75
C LEU A 13 -8.10 8.59 -2.06
N GLU A 14 -9.25 9.25 -2.20
CA GLU A 14 -10.51 8.61 -2.56
C GLU A 14 -10.45 7.88 -3.91
N LEU A 15 -9.81 8.49 -4.91
CA LEU A 15 -9.67 7.89 -6.22
C LEU A 15 -8.71 6.70 -6.21
N VAL A 16 -7.59 6.79 -5.49
CA VAL A 16 -6.67 5.66 -5.29
C VAL A 16 -7.39 4.52 -4.58
N HIS A 17 -8.16 4.81 -3.53
CA HIS A 17 -8.93 3.82 -2.78
C HIS A 17 -9.97 3.13 -3.68
N THR A 18 -10.75 3.91 -4.44
CA THR A 18 -11.76 3.39 -5.37
C THR A 18 -11.14 2.49 -6.46
N LEU A 19 -9.99 2.89 -7.00
CA LEU A 19 -9.27 2.08 -7.99
C LEU A 19 -8.73 0.79 -7.36
N TRP A 20 -8.19 0.89 -6.15
CA TRP A 20 -7.69 -0.25 -5.41
C TRP A 20 -8.79 -1.26 -5.09
N ASP A 21 -9.95 -0.81 -4.61
CA ASP A 21 -11.12 -1.65 -4.35
C ASP A 21 -11.60 -2.36 -5.61
N SER A 22 -11.66 -1.64 -6.75
CA SER A 22 -12.04 -2.25 -8.03
C SER A 22 -11.09 -3.35 -8.49
N ILE A 23 -9.78 -3.23 -8.23
CA ILE A 23 -8.78 -4.24 -8.59
C ILE A 23 -8.82 -5.41 -7.60
N ALA A 24 -9.01 -5.12 -6.32
CA ALA A 24 -9.11 -6.12 -5.27
C ALA A 24 -10.36 -7.00 -5.42
N ASP A 25 -11.50 -6.42 -5.84
CA ASP A 25 -12.73 -7.14 -6.12
C ASP A 25 -12.58 -8.17 -7.25
N GLU A 26 -11.71 -7.91 -8.22
CA GLU A 26 -11.41 -8.87 -9.29
C GLU A 26 -10.52 -10.04 -8.81
N GLN A 27 -10.04 -10.03 -7.55
CA GLN A 27 -9.17 -11.04 -6.93
C GLN A 27 -7.98 -11.46 -7.81
N ILE A 28 -7.37 -10.50 -8.53
CA ILE A 28 -6.19 -10.72 -9.40
C ILE A 28 -4.88 -10.50 -8.61
N GLY A 29 -4.92 -10.66 -7.29
CA GLY A 29 -3.74 -10.59 -6.43
C GLY A 29 -3.03 -11.94 -6.35
N PRO A 30 -1.72 -11.98 -6.07
CA PRO A 30 -1.09 -13.22 -5.63
C PRO A 30 -1.80 -13.74 -4.37
N GLU A 31 -2.00 -15.07 -4.29
CA GLU A 31 -2.53 -15.68 -3.07
C GLU A 31 -1.66 -15.28 -1.88
N LEU A 32 -2.28 -14.64 -0.88
CA LEU A 32 -1.58 -14.27 0.34
C LEU A 32 -1.36 -15.55 1.16
N THR A 33 -0.13 -16.00 1.26
CA THR A 33 0.19 -17.16 2.11
C THR A 33 0.07 -16.77 3.60
N GLU A 34 -0.11 -17.75 4.49
CA GLU A 34 -0.19 -17.47 5.93
C GLU A 34 1.10 -16.80 6.43
N SER A 35 2.25 -17.22 5.91
CA SER A 35 3.55 -16.62 6.20
C SER A 35 3.62 -15.13 5.79
N ASP A 36 3.01 -14.77 4.66
CA ASP A 36 2.95 -13.37 4.21
C ASP A 36 2.02 -12.54 5.12
N ARG A 37 0.92 -13.13 5.56
CA ARG A 37 -0.01 -12.48 6.50
C ARG A 37 0.66 -12.20 7.85
N GLU A 38 1.35 -13.19 8.42
CA GLU A 38 2.10 -13.02 9.67
C GLU A 38 3.17 -11.93 9.56
N LEU A 39 3.87 -11.87 8.41
CA LEU A 39 4.87 -10.83 8.17
C LEU A 39 4.25 -9.43 8.09
N ILE A 40 3.10 -9.29 7.42
CA ILE A 40 2.37 -8.02 7.33
C ILE A 40 1.93 -7.57 8.72
N ASP A 41 1.32 -8.46 9.51
CA ASP A 41 0.84 -8.14 10.86
C ASP A 41 1.99 -7.73 11.78
N HIS A 42 3.12 -8.44 11.71
CA HIS A 42 4.32 -8.07 12.47
C HIS A 42 4.83 -6.68 12.10
N ARG A 43 4.94 -6.37 10.80
CA ARG A 43 5.40 -5.06 10.33
C ARG A 43 4.43 -3.94 10.72
N LEU A 44 3.13 -4.19 10.64
CA LEU A 44 2.11 -3.24 11.04
C LEU A 44 2.17 -2.96 12.55
N GLY A 45 2.32 -3.99 13.37
CA GLY A 45 2.48 -3.84 14.82
C GLY A 45 3.70 -2.99 15.19
N ARG A 46 4.84 -3.22 14.53
CA ARG A 46 6.06 -2.43 14.74
C ARG A 46 5.91 -0.98 14.30
N PHE A 47 5.25 -0.72 13.17
CA PHE A 47 4.94 0.63 12.73
C PHE A 47 4.03 1.36 13.73
N LEU A 48 2.99 0.69 14.25
CA LEU A 48 2.07 1.30 15.23
C LEU A 48 2.73 1.59 16.59
N ALA A 49 3.70 0.75 17.00
CA ALA A 49 4.43 0.93 18.25
C ALA A 49 5.49 2.03 18.16
N ASP A 50 6.32 2.00 17.12
CA ASP A 50 7.56 2.77 17.06
C ASP A 50 7.57 3.83 15.95
N GLY A 51 6.52 3.86 15.12
CA GLY A 51 6.46 4.71 13.92
C GLY A 51 7.42 4.27 12.82
N ASP A 52 8.01 3.07 12.91
CA ASP A 52 9.04 2.57 12.00
C ASP A 52 8.45 2.24 10.62
N PRO A 53 8.70 3.08 9.58
CA PRO A 53 8.13 2.87 8.25
C PRO A 53 8.78 1.69 7.50
N GLY A 54 9.81 1.05 8.07
CA GLY A 54 10.66 0.10 7.39
C GLY A 54 11.70 0.78 6.49
N LEU A 55 12.27 0.00 5.57
CA LEU A 55 13.28 0.47 4.63
C LEU A 55 12.65 1.29 3.50
N ASP A 56 13.38 2.29 3.01
CA ASP A 56 12.95 3.09 1.87
C ASP A 56 12.83 2.21 0.62
N ALA A 57 11.74 2.40 -0.12
CA ALA A 57 11.44 1.57 -1.29
C ALA A 57 12.48 1.75 -2.41
N ASN A 58 13.06 2.94 -2.57
CA ASN A 58 14.11 3.16 -3.57
C ASN A 58 15.43 2.49 -3.15
N GLU A 59 15.73 2.45 -1.86
CA GLU A 59 16.90 1.72 -1.34
C GLU A 59 16.79 0.20 -1.57
N VAL A 60 15.58 -0.36 -1.39
CA VAL A 60 15.35 -1.80 -1.55
C VAL A 60 15.25 -2.21 -3.03
N LEU A 61 14.61 -1.39 -3.87
CA LEU A 61 14.41 -1.69 -5.29
C LEU A 61 15.61 -1.29 -6.18
N GLY A 62 16.58 -0.56 -5.64
CA GLY A 62 17.80 -0.17 -6.35
C GLY A 62 17.54 0.78 -7.52
N ALA A 63 16.63 1.74 -7.36
CA ALA A 63 16.23 2.71 -8.39
C ALA A 63 17.12 3.97 -8.41
#